data_AF-A0A533MNE4-F1
#
_entry.id   AF-A0A533MNE4-F1
#
_cell.length_a   1.000
_cell.length_b   1.000
_cell.length_c   1.000
_cell.angle_alpha   90.00
_cell.angle_beta   90.00
_cell.angle_gamma   90.00
#
_symmetry.space_group_name_H-M   'P 1'
#
loop_
_entity.id
_entity.type
_entity.pdbx_description
1 polymer ?
#
loop_
_entity_poly.entity_id
_entity_poly.type
_entity_poly.pdbx_seq_one_letter_code
_entity_poly.pdbx_strand_id
1 'polypeptide(L)'
;AALGVSQLKKLDGFIEKRSELTLMYDELLSDVDAVRLPVVRGNVKHAWHLYTVLLDGSINRDEFFKYMRAANIGVNVHYIPVYRHSYYVANFGFDLKEFPVTKKVLGFQY
;
A
#
# COMPACT_ATOMS: atom_id res chain seq x y z
N ALA A 1 -9.31 -8.42 -28.61
CA ALA A 1 -8.56 -7.66 -27.59
C ALA A 1 -8.56 -6.14 -27.86
N ALA A 2 -9.73 -5.50 -28.06
CA ALA A 2 -9.79 -4.09 -28.45
C ALA A 2 -9.49 -3.11 -27.30
N LEU A 3 -10.00 -3.39 -26.09
CA LEU A 3 -9.80 -2.53 -24.91
C LEU A 3 -8.32 -2.41 -24.51
N GLY A 4 -7.62 -3.54 -24.40
CA GLY A 4 -6.20 -3.55 -24.00
C GLY A 4 -5.31 -2.78 -24.97
N VAL A 5 -5.51 -2.94 -26.27
CA VAL A 5 -4.74 -2.21 -27.30
C VAL A 5 -4.98 -0.70 -27.20
N SER A 6 -6.22 -0.28 -26.93
CA SER A 6 -6.54 1.14 -26.72
C SER A 6 -5.88 1.71 -25.45
N GLN A 7 -5.85 0.93 -24.37
CA GLN A 7 -5.22 1.32 -23.10
C GLN A 7 -3.69 1.39 -23.20
N LEU A 8 -3.05 0.44 -23.89
CA LEU A 8 -1.59 0.42 -24.07
C LEU A 8 -1.09 1.67 -24.80
N LYS A 9 -1.84 2.21 -25.76
CA LYS A 9 -1.51 3.48 -26.43
C LYS A 9 -1.47 4.68 -25.49
N LYS A 10 -2.10 4.60 -24.32
CA LYS A 10 -2.20 5.67 -23.31
C LYS A 10 -1.33 5.42 -22.08
N LEU A 11 -0.58 4.30 -22.07
CA LEU A 11 0.12 3.82 -20.88
C LEU A 11 1.11 4.85 -20.34
N ASP A 12 1.91 5.47 -21.22
CA ASP A 12 2.90 6.47 -20.79
C ASP A 12 2.23 7.69 -20.13
N GLY A 13 1.14 8.19 -20.71
CA GLY A 13 0.37 9.29 -20.11
C GLY A 13 -0.28 8.92 -18.78
N PHE A 14 -0.70 7.67 -18.59
CA PHE A 14 -1.20 7.21 -17.28
C PHE A 14 -0.09 7.14 -16.23
N ILE A 15 1.11 6.69 -16.60
CA ILE A 15 2.25 6.62 -15.70
C ILE A 15 2.72 8.03 -15.33
N GLU A 16 2.81 8.93 -16.31
CA GLU A 16 3.16 10.34 -16.09
C GLU A 16 2.18 11.00 -15.12
N LYS A 17 0.87 10.85 -15.37
CA LYS A 17 -0.14 11.45 -14.50
C LYS A 17 -0.06 10.93 -13.06
N ARG A 18 0.19 9.63 -12.88
CA ARG A 18 0.34 9.05 -11.54
C ARG A 18 1.65 9.48 -10.86
N SER A 19 2.70 9.72 -11.65
CA SER A 19 3.97 10.24 -11.13
C SER A 19 3.80 11.68 -10.61
N GLU A 20 3.08 12.54 -11.33
CA GLU A 20 2.73 13.90 -10.86
C GLU A 20 1.97 13.85 -9.52
N LEU A 21 0.93 13.00 -9.43
CA LEU A 21 0.15 12.85 -8.20
C LEU A 21 1.01 12.32 -7.04
N THR A 22 1.94 11.43 -7.33
CA THR A 22 2.88 10.90 -6.32
C THR A 22 3.75 12.01 -5.77
N LEU A 23 4.33 12.86 -6.63
CA LEU A 23 5.15 13.99 -6.19
C LEU A 23 4.36 14.95 -5.28
N MET A 24 3.11 15.21 -5.62
CA MET A 24 2.22 16.01 -4.78
C MET A 24 1.95 15.35 -3.42
N TYR A 25 1.73 14.03 -3.37
CA TYR A 25 1.59 13.32 -2.09
C TYR A 25 2.90 13.32 -1.29
N ASP A 26 4.05 13.14 -1.94
CA ASP A 26 5.36 13.17 -1.29
C ASP A 26 5.60 14.53 -0.63
N GLU A 27 5.30 15.62 -1.34
CA GLU A 27 5.41 17.00 -0.81
C GLU A 27 4.42 17.24 0.35
N LEU A 28 3.15 16.90 0.19
CA LEU A 28 2.13 17.19 1.21
C LEU A 28 2.26 16.32 2.47
N LEU A 29 2.92 15.17 2.37
CA LEU A 29 3.07 14.22 3.47
C LEU A 29 4.50 14.15 4.03
N SER A 30 5.46 14.88 3.45
CA SER A 30 6.88 14.83 3.89
C SER A 30 7.06 15.20 5.36
N ASP A 31 6.24 16.13 5.84
CA ASP A 31 6.34 16.72 7.18
C ASP A 31 5.38 16.05 8.19
N VAL A 32 4.73 14.95 7.79
CA VAL A 32 3.84 14.17 8.66
C VAL A 32 4.64 13.05 9.31
N ASP A 33 5.24 13.31 10.48
CA ASP A 33 6.12 12.38 11.20
C ASP A 33 5.54 10.97 11.39
N ALA A 34 4.21 10.86 11.53
CA ALA A 34 3.52 9.60 11.74
C ALA A 34 3.28 8.78 10.46
N VAL A 35 3.75 9.27 9.30
CA VAL A 35 3.56 8.64 7.99
C VAL A 35 4.93 8.43 7.34
N ARG A 36 5.23 7.17 6.99
CA ARG A 36 6.40 6.83 6.16
C ARG A 36 5.97 6.68 4.71
N LEU A 37 6.58 7.48 3.85
CA LEU A 37 6.31 7.51 2.41
C LEU A 37 6.89 6.28 1.68
N PRO A 38 6.31 5.90 0.53
CA PRO A 38 6.87 4.86 -0.32
C PRO A 38 8.24 5.27 -0.88
N VAL A 39 9.14 4.30 -1.04
CA VAL A 39 10.48 4.53 -1.61
C VAL A 39 10.62 3.78 -2.93
N VAL A 40 11.07 4.49 -3.97
CA VAL A 40 11.42 3.89 -5.26
C VAL A 40 12.93 3.69 -5.34
N ARG A 41 13.36 2.50 -5.74
CA ARG A 41 14.78 2.20 -5.98
C ARG A 41 15.25 2.90 -7.26
N GLY A 42 16.48 3.40 -7.29
CA GLY A 42 16.98 4.24 -8.39
C GLY A 42 16.96 3.63 -9.80
N ASN A 43 16.89 2.31 -9.92
CA ASN A 43 16.81 1.59 -11.19
C ASN A 43 15.39 1.09 -11.54
N VAL A 44 14.34 1.64 -10.92
CA VAL A 44 12.95 1.22 -11.11
C VAL A 44 12.11 2.36 -11.71
N LYS A 45 11.47 2.09 -12.85
CA LYS A 45 10.34 2.91 -13.34
C LYS A 45 9.06 2.41 -12.67
N HIS A 46 8.58 3.14 -11.67
CA HIS A 46 7.38 2.76 -10.92
C HIS A 46 6.11 3.17 -11.68
N ALA A 47 5.14 2.25 -11.81
CA ALA A 47 3.86 2.53 -12.50
C ALA A 47 2.78 3.14 -11.60
N TRP A 48 3.10 3.32 -10.31
CA TRP A 48 2.27 3.97 -9.30
C TRP A 48 0.82 3.46 -9.27
N HIS A 49 0.67 2.13 -9.31
CA HIS A 49 -0.66 1.52 -9.18
C HIS A 49 -1.30 1.86 -7.83
N LEU A 50 -0.47 1.87 -6.77
CA LEU A 50 -0.85 2.24 -5.41
C LEU A 50 0.20 3.19 -4.84
N TYR A 51 -0.25 4.16 -4.04
CA TYR A 51 0.59 4.99 -3.19
C TYR A 51 0.43 4.47 -1.75
N THR A 52 1.30 3.54 -1.36
CA THR A 52 1.18 2.83 -0.07
C THR A 52 2.09 3.48 0.96
N VAL A 53 1.49 4.04 2.01
CA VAL A 53 2.21 4.57 3.17
C VAL A 53 2.24 3.55 4.31
N LEU A 54 3.21 3.70 5.22
CA LEU A 54 3.21 3.01 6.51
C LEU A 54 2.90 4.02 7.60
N LEU A 55 1.95 3.68 8.47
CA LEU A 55 1.66 4.49 9.66
C LEU A 55 2.66 4.13 10.77
N ASP A 56 2.98 5.11 11.61
CA ASP A 56 3.75 4.88 12.82
C ASP A 56 3.06 3.88 13.76
N GLY A 57 3.86 3.18 14.58
CA GLY A 57 3.38 2.17 15.50
C GLY A 57 2.47 2.69 16.62
N SER A 58 2.48 4.01 16.87
CA SER A 58 1.56 4.67 17.80
C SER A 58 0.15 4.84 17.24
N ILE A 59 -0.05 4.74 15.92
CA ILE A 59 -1.36 4.88 15.29
C ILE A 59 -2.05 3.51 15.19
N ASN A 60 -3.26 3.43 15.75
CA ASN A 60 -4.15 2.31 15.45
C ASN A 60 -4.66 2.44 14.01
N ARG A 61 -4.11 1.62 13.10
CA ARG A 61 -4.48 1.64 11.68
C ARG A 61 -5.98 1.45 11.46
N ASP A 62 -6.64 0.59 12.24
CA ASP A 62 -8.04 0.25 12.00
C ASP A 62 -8.97 1.40 12.37
N GLU A 63 -8.63 2.14 13.42
CA GLU A 63 -9.32 3.39 13.77
C GLU A 63 -9.05 4.47 12.72
N PHE A 64 -7.78 4.63 12.30
CA PHE A 64 -7.41 5.55 11.21
C PHE A 64 -8.18 5.22 9.92
N PHE A 65 -8.28 3.94 9.57
CA PHE A 65 -9.02 3.48 8.39
C PHE A 65 -10.49 3.90 8.46
N LYS A 66 -11.15 3.63 9.59
CA LYS A 66 -12.55 4.01 9.80
C LYS A 66 -12.73 5.52 9.76
N TYR A 67 -11.82 6.27 10.38
CA TYR A 67 -11.83 7.73 10.37
C TYR A 67 -11.74 8.29 8.95
N MET A 68 -10.78 7.83 8.15
CA MET A 68 -10.60 8.28 6.76
C MET A 68 -11.84 7.99 5.92
N ARG A 69 -12.42 6.79 6.07
CA ARG A 69 -13.65 6.41 5.36
C ARG A 69 -14.85 7.24 5.79
N ALA A 70 -14.99 7.55 7.08
CA ALA A 70 -16.03 8.43 7.60
C ALA A 70 -15.87 9.87 7.07
N ALA A 71 -14.63 10.31 6.82
CA ALA A 71 -14.32 11.57 6.15
C ALA A 71 -14.47 11.53 4.62
N ASN A 72 -15.08 10.48 4.07
CA ASN A 72 -15.24 10.24 2.62
C ASN A 72 -13.93 10.10 1.83
N ILE A 73 -12.84 9.70 2.49
CA ILE A 73 -11.55 9.42 1.86
C ILE A 73 -11.40 7.90 1.65
N GLY A 74 -11.27 7.50 0.39
CA GLY A 74 -11.11 6.09 0.02
C GLY A 74 -9.71 5.57 0.33
N VAL A 75 -9.57 4.79 1.39
CA VAL A 75 -8.34 4.06 1.75
C VAL A 75 -8.53 2.54 1.72
N ASN A 76 -7.43 1.79 1.60
CA ASN A 76 -7.44 0.33 1.57
C ASN A 76 -6.18 -0.25 2.26
N VAL A 77 -6.24 -1.51 2.71
CA VAL A 77 -5.10 -2.24 3.30
C VAL A 77 -4.60 -3.28 2.31
N HIS A 78 -3.32 -3.17 1.92
CA HIS A 78 -2.66 -4.08 0.99
C HIS A 78 -1.39 -4.64 1.62
N TYR A 79 -1.34 -5.90 2.04
CA TYR A 79 -2.39 -6.93 2.04
C TYR A 79 -2.46 -7.65 3.39
N ILE A 80 -3.57 -8.34 3.65
CA ILE A 80 -3.63 -9.35 4.72
C ILE A 80 -2.61 -10.45 4.37
N PRO A 81 -1.61 -10.73 5.23
CA PRO A 81 -0.59 -11.73 4.95
C PRO A 81 -1.17 -13.12 4.72
N VAL A 82 -0.58 -13.87 3.79
CA VAL A 82 -1.02 -15.22 3.39
C VAL A 82 -1.22 -16.14 4.60
N TYR A 83 -0.29 -16.11 5.56
CA TYR A 83 -0.37 -16.93 6.78
C TYR A 83 -1.55 -16.60 7.72
N ARG A 84 -2.35 -15.56 7.44
CA ARG A 84 -3.58 -15.24 8.18
C ARG A 84 -4.85 -15.71 7.49
N HIS A 85 -4.78 -16.13 6.22
CA HIS A 85 -5.95 -16.62 5.50
C HIS A 85 -6.23 -18.06 5.92
N SER A 86 -7.48 -18.34 6.31
CA SER A 86 -7.90 -19.61 6.91
C SER A 86 -7.50 -20.84 6.09
N TYR A 87 -7.67 -20.78 4.77
CA TYR A 87 -7.25 -21.83 3.86
C TYR A 87 -5.76 -22.15 3.99
N TYR A 88 -4.91 -21.12 4.03
CA TYR A 88 -3.47 -21.33 4.06
C TYR A 88 -3.00 -21.81 5.44
N VAL A 89 -3.59 -21.30 6.52
CA VAL A 89 -3.33 -21.79 7.88
C VAL A 89 -3.61 -23.28 8.00
N ALA A 90 -4.76 -23.73 7.49
CA ALA A 90 -5.18 -25.12 7.59
C ALA A 90 -4.33 -26.11 6.79
N ASN A 91 -3.65 -25.65 5.73
CA ASN A 91 -3.01 -26.54 4.76
C ASN A 91 -1.46 -26.48 4.74
N PHE A 92 -0.83 -25.44 5.29
CA PHE A 92 0.61 -25.20 5.07
C PHE A 92 1.46 -25.02 6.34
N GLY A 93 0.87 -25.06 7.54
CA GLY A 93 1.62 -25.19 8.80
C GLY A 93 2.71 -24.13 9.04
N PHE A 94 2.44 -22.86 8.75
CA PHE A 94 3.45 -21.79 8.83
C PHE A 94 4.05 -21.59 10.23
N ASP A 95 5.38 -21.46 10.31
CA ASP A 95 6.04 -20.87 11.48
C ASP A 95 6.04 -19.34 11.34
N LEU A 96 5.29 -18.68 12.20
CA LEU A 96 5.19 -17.23 12.19
C LEU A 96 6.53 -16.52 12.52
N LYS A 97 7.54 -17.21 13.04
CA LYS A 97 8.89 -16.68 13.25
C LYS A 97 9.60 -16.35 11.94
N GLU A 98 9.20 -16.98 10.83
CA GLU A 98 9.77 -16.77 9.50
C GLU A 98 9.32 -15.45 8.85
N PHE A 99 8.30 -14.77 9.41
CA PHE A 99 7.72 -13.56 8.83
C PHE A 99 7.83 -12.31 9.73
N PRO A 100 9.02 -11.97 10.27
CA PRO A 100 9.16 -10.90 11.26
C PRO A 100 8.84 -9.52 10.68
N VAL A 101 9.25 -9.26 9.43
CA VAL A 101 8.99 -7.97 8.76
C VAL A 101 7.51 -7.83 8.42
N THR A 102 6.88 -8.89 7.89
CA THR A 102 5.46 -8.88 7.55
C THR A 102 4.60 -8.60 8.77
N LYS A 103 4.93 -9.19 9.92
CA LYS A 103 4.25 -8.90 11.20
C LYS A 103 4.43 -7.45 11.62
N LYS A 104 5.67 -6.94 11.55
CA LYS A 104 5.99 -5.55 11.92
C LYS A 104 5.22 -4.55 11.07
N VAL A 105 5.20 -4.76 9.75
CA VAL A 105 4.52 -3.87 8.80
C VAL A 105 3.00 -3.94 8.93
N LEU A 106 2.44 -5.10 9.24
CA LEU A 106 1.01 -5.20 9.47
C LEU A 106 0.60 -4.49 10.77
N GLY A 107 1.45 -4.31 11.77
CA GLY A 107 0.99 -3.82 13.07
C GLY A 107 0.07 -4.84 13.76
N PHE A 108 0.34 -5.11 15.03
CA PHE A 108 -0.47 -6.05 15.80
C PHE A 108 -1.83 -5.42 16.07
N GLN A 109 -2.88 -5.90 15.39
CA GLN A 109 -4.24 -6.11 15.92
C GLN A 109 -5.16 -6.65 14.82
N TYR A 110 -5.34 -7.97 14.86
CA TYR A 110 -6.55 -8.78 14.60
C TYR A 110 -6.22 -10.12 15.25
#